data_AF-A0A7W0ZN85-F1
#
_entry.id   AF-A0A7W0ZN85-F1
#
_cell.length_a   1.000
_cell.length_b   1.000
_cell.length_c   1.000
_cell.angle_alpha   90.00
_cell.angle_beta   90.00
_cell.angle_gamma   90.00
#
_symmetry.space_group_name_H-M   'P 1'
#
loop_
_entity.id
_entity.type
_entity.pdbx_description
1 polymer ?
#
loop_
_entity_poly.entity_id
_entity_poly.type
_entity_poly.pdbx_seq_one_letter_code
_entity_poly.pdbx_strand_id
1 'polypeptide(L)'
;MKTTPVSPEDLRGVFAVPPLARKSDSRRSLDFEQNNLVIRHIVNGGITRFLYGGNAFLYHLTLAEYEELLDWLISFVGDLWPIPSIGPSYGRAMDQAPLLRARKFPCAMMLPCGDPRDASGLERGLTEIVEAAGLPLILYLKEENNFGAGKEAGLDVVGRLMDAGLCVAIKYAVVQQDPAKDAYLEELLRRVDRNRVI
;
A
#
# COMPACT_ATOMS: atom_id res chain seq x y z
N MET A 1 6.67 16.31 3.46
CA MET A 1 6.53 14.86 3.59
C MET A 1 7.84 14.23 3.16
N LYS A 2 8.12 13.00 3.58
CA LYS A 2 9.23 12.22 3.04
C LYS A 2 9.10 12.06 1.53
N THR A 3 10.19 12.34 0.81
CA THR A 3 10.28 12.18 -0.66
C THR A 3 11.52 11.40 -1.11
N THR A 4 12.38 11.02 -0.17
CA THR A 4 13.57 10.20 -0.45
C THR A 4 13.18 8.76 -0.76
N PRO A 5 14.00 8.02 -1.55
CA PRO A 5 13.80 6.59 -1.77
C PRO A 5 13.63 5.81 -0.46
N VAL A 6 12.85 4.71 -0.50
CA VAL A 6 12.62 3.86 0.67
C VAL A 6 13.86 3.04 0.97
N SER A 7 14.34 3.11 2.20
CA SER A 7 15.43 2.29 2.74
C SER A 7 14.90 1.28 3.77
N PRO A 8 15.65 0.21 4.10
CA PRO A 8 15.26 -0.71 5.17
C PRO A 8 15.06 -0.03 6.53
N GLU A 9 15.79 1.06 6.80
CA GLU A 9 15.62 1.86 8.02
C GLU A 9 14.24 2.50 8.08
N ASP A 10 13.76 3.00 6.94
CA ASP A 10 12.43 3.61 6.84
C ASP A 10 11.33 2.60 7.17
N LEU A 11 11.56 1.30 6.98
CA LEU A 11 10.59 0.23 7.26
C LEU A 11 10.54 -0.17 8.74
N ARG A 12 11.44 0.34 9.59
CA ARG A 12 11.42 0.05 11.02
C ARG A 12 10.39 0.92 11.76
N GLY A 13 9.60 0.30 12.63
CA GLY A 13 8.67 0.99 13.52
C GLY A 13 7.20 0.81 13.13
N VAL A 14 6.35 1.69 13.65
CA VAL A 14 4.89 1.57 13.52
C VAL A 14 4.39 2.31 12.28
N PHE A 15 3.60 1.63 11.46
CA PHE A 15 2.81 2.23 10.37
C PHE A 15 1.36 2.41 10.85
N ALA A 16 0.94 3.66 11.06
CA ALA A 16 -0.46 3.93 11.36
C ALA A 16 -1.31 3.68 10.11
N VAL A 17 -2.47 3.04 10.29
CA VAL A 17 -3.47 2.82 9.23
C VAL A 17 -4.73 3.63 9.55
N PRO A 18 -4.70 4.97 9.47
CA PRO A 18 -5.82 5.81 9.88
C PRO A 18 -7.06 5.62 8.99
N PRO A 19 -8.27 5.92 9.50
CA PRO A 19 -9.46 6.04 8.67
C PRO A 19 -9.38 7.30 7.80
N LEU A 20 -10.31 7.45 6.85
CA LEU A 20 -10.49 8.66 6.06
C LEU A 20 -11.85 9.29 6.38
N ALA A 21 -11.84 10.38 7.14
CA ALA A 21 -13.05 11.06 7.56
C ALA A 21 -13.79 11.68 6.36
N ARG A 22 -15.13 11.62 6.41
CA ARG A 22 -16.05 12.15 5.40
C ARG A 22 -17.05 13.10 6.04
N LYS A 23 -17.44 14.15 5.31
CA LYS A 23 -18.46 15.10 5.71
C LYS A 23 -19.84 14.45 5.69
N SER A 24 -20.76 15.03 6.45
CA SER A 24 -22.18 14.66 6.43
C SER A 24 -22.98 15.37 5.33
N ASP A 25 -22.32 15.88 4.28
CA ASP A 25 -22.98 16.50 3.13
C ASP A 25 -23.57 15.45 2.17
N SER A 26 -24.34 15.90 1.18
CA SER A 26 -25.01 15.02 0.22
C SER A 26 -24.04 14.19 -0.64
N ARG A 27 -22.80 14.68 -0.85
CA ARG A 27 -21.76 14.01 -1.62
C ARG A 27 -20.83 13.14 -0.78
N ARG A 28 -20.99 13.15 0.56
CA ARG A 28 -20.06 12.54 1.52
C ARG A 28 -18.60 12.91 1.26
N SER A 29 -18.35 14.17 0.94
CA SER A 29 -17.02 14.66 0.54
C SER A 29 -15.94 14.42 1.60
N LEU A 30 -14.67 14.39 1.21
CA LEU A 30 -13.55 14.18 2.14
C LEU A 30 -13.47 15.32 3.18
N ASP A 31 -13.25 14.96 4.45
CA ASP A 31 -13.16 15.93 5.55
C ASP A 31 -11.72 16.09 6.04
N PHE A 32 -10.93 16.88 5.33
CA PHE A 32 -9.52 17.07 5.67
C PHE A 32 -9.29 17.77 7.01
N GLU A 33 -10.25 18.57 7.49
CA GLU A 33 -10.15 19.18 8.83
C GLU A 33 -10.20 18.11 9.92
N GLN A 34 -11.16 17.19 9.85
CA GLN A 34 -11.25 16.07 10.80
C GLN A 34 -10.09 15.08 10.65
N ASN A 35 -9.67 14.80 9.41
CA ASN A 35 -8.49 13.96 9.19
C ASN A 35 -7.21 14.58 9.80
N ASN A 36 -7.02 15.90 9.70
CA ASN A 36 -5.88 16.58 10.32
C ASN A 36 -5.86 16.45 11.85
N LEU A 37 -7.01 16.38 12.50
CA LEU A 37 -7.09 16.12 13.95
C LEU A 37 -6.57 14.72 14.30
N VAL A 38 -6.95 13.71 13.52
CA VAL A 38 -6.47 12.32 13.67
C VAL A 38 -4.96 12.24 13.43
N ILE A 39 -4.46 12.88 12.37
CA ILE A 39 -3.03 12.94 12.07
C ILE A 39 -2.27 13.58 13.23
N ARG A 40 -2.71 14.74 13.72
CA ARG A 40 -2.05 15.43 14.84
C ARG A 40 -2.00 14.55 16.09
N HIS A 41 -3.07 13.82 16.40
CA HIS A 41 -3.07 12.90 17.53
C HIS A 41 -2.03 11.78 17.36
N ILE A 42 -1.95 11.16 16.19
CA ILE A 42 -0.98 10.09 15.88
C ILE A 42 0.46 10.62 15.93
N VAL A 43 0.71 11.81 15.38
CA VAL A 43 2.04 12.46 15.42
C VAL A 43 2.45 12.80 16.85
N ASN A 44 1.52 13.27 17.69
CA ASN A 44 1.79 13.52 19.11
C ASN A 44 2.15 12.24 19.88
N GLY A 45 1.76 11.07 19.38
CA GLY A 45 2.18 9.76 19.87
C GLY A 45 3.54 9.29 19.34
N GLY A 46 4.25 10.11 18.54
CA GLY A 46 5.57 9.79 17.99
C GLY A 46 5.56 8.97 16.69
N ILE A 47 4.39 8.74 16.08
CA ILE A 47 4.28 7.96 14.84
C ILE A 47 4.35 8.89 13.62
N THR A 48 5.21 8.55 12.66
CA THR A 48 5.49 9.38 11.48
C THR A 48 5.10 8.73 10.16
N ARG A 49 4.62 7.47 10.16
CA ARG A 49 4.31 6.69 8.95
C ARG A 49 2.81 6.42 8.88
N PHE A 50 2.21 6.75 7.74
CA PHE A 50 0.76 6.66 7.54
C PHE A 50 0.46 5.88 6.27
N LEU A 51 -0.15 4.71 6.42
CA LEU A 51 -0.47 3.82 5.32
C LEU A 51 -1.98 3.89 5.03
N TYR A 52 -2.33 4.68 4.03
CA TYR A 52 -3.72 4.89 3.61
C TYR A 52 -4.16 3.78 2.67
N GLY A 53 -4.81 2.75 3.21
CA GLY A 53 -5.33 1.61 2.44
C GLY A 53 -6.72 1.20 2.88
N GLY A 54 -6.87 -0.07 3.30
CA GLY A 54 -8.19 -0.64 3.54
C GLY A 54 -8.98 -0.01 4.68
N ASN A 55 -8.33 0.40 5.77
CA ASN A 55 -9.01 1.06 6.90
C ASN A 55 -9.59 2.44 6.50
N ALA A 56 -8.98 3.07 5.50
CA ALA A 56 -9.45 4.33 4.90
C ALA A 56 -10.39 4.10 3.70
N PHE A 57 -10.80 2.85 3.44
CA PHE A 57 -11.70 2.46 2.35
C PHE A 57 -11.26 2.95 0.95
N LEU A 58 -9.95 2.96 0.66
CA LEU A 58 -9.45 3.43 -0.64
C LEU A 58 -9.95 2.61 -1.84
N TYR A 59 -10.41 1.38 -1.62
CA TYR A 59 -11.05 0.56 -2.66
C TYR A 59 -12.29 1.23 -3.27
N HIS A 60 -12.92 2.19 -2.57
CA HIS A 60 -14.19 2.81 -2.95
C HIS A 60 -14.09 4.26 -3.36
N LEU A 61 -12.90 4.88 -3.33
CA LEU A 61 -12.78 6.27 -3.78
C LEU A 61 -13.10 6.38 -5.27
N THR A 62 -13.70 7.47 -5.71
CA THR A 62 -13.66 7.81 -7.14
C THR A 62 -12.25 8.25 -7.56
N LEU A 63 -11.99 8.39 -8.86
CA LEU A 63 -10.71 8.94 -9.32
C LEU A 63 -10.51 10.39 -8.87
N ALA A 64 -11.57 11.21 -8.88
CA ALA A 64 -11.52 12.59 -8.40
C ALA A 64 -11.23 12.67 -6.89
N GLU A 65 -11.89 11.84 -6.07
CA GLU A 65 -11.58 11.76 -4.63
C GLU A 65 -10.15 11.26 -4.37
N TYR A 66 -9.64 10.37 -5.23
CA TYR A 66 -8.26 9.92 -5.14
C TYR A 66 -7.28 11.06 -5.41
N GLU A 67 -7.55 11.90 -6.42
CA GLU A 67 -6.75 13.09 -6.70
C GLU A 67 -6.75 14.07 -5.52
N GLU A 68 -7.93 14.39 -4.97
CA GLU A 68 -8.07 15.23 -3.77
C GLU A 68 -7.30 14.65 -2.57
N LEU A 69 -7.39 13.33 -2.37
CA LEU A 69 -6.63 12.64 -1.32
C LEU A 69 -5.13 12.82 -1.52
N LEU A 70 -4.61 12.61 -2.73
CA LEU A 70 -3.18 12.75 -2.99
C LEU A 70 -2.70 14.18 -2.73
N ASP A 71 -3.47 15.19 -3.11
CA ASP A 71 -3.16 16.61 -2.86
C ASP A 71 -3.13 16.93 -1.36
N TRP A 72 -4.02 16.33 -0.58
CA TRP A 72 -3.95 16.44 0.86
C TRP A 72 -2.73 15.71 1.45
N LEU A 73 -2.40 14.50 0.98
CA LEU A 73 -1.24 13.76 1.50
C LEU A 73 0.09 14.48 1.23
N ILE A 74 0.26 15.12 0.07
CA ILE A 74 1.48 15.89 -0.22
C ILE A 74 1.62 17.15 0.66
N SER A 75 0.54 17.61 1.28
CA SER A 75 0.57 18.75 2.21
C SER A 75 1.24 18.44 3.56
N PHE A 76 1.50 17.15 3.87
CA PHE A 76 2.16 16.75 5.11
C PHE A 76 3.56 17.36 5.17
N VAL A 77 3.99 17.82 6.34
CA VAL A 77 5.26 18.56 6.52
C VAL A 77 6.36 17.70 7.15
N GLY A 78 7.62 18.13 6.97
CA GLY A 78 8.79 17.43 7.52
C GLY A 78 8.89 15.98 7.08
N ASP A 79 9.27 15.11 8.02
CA ASP A 79 9.57 13.69 7.81
C ASP A 79 8.33 12.78 7.88
N LEU A 80 7.13 13.34 7.97
CA LEU A 80 5.91 12.53 7.90
C LEU A 80 5.86 11.83 6.54
N TRP A 81 5.55 10.53 6.57
CA TRP A 81 5.52 9.67 5.41
C TRP A 81 4.11 9.11 5.17
N PRO A 82 3.26 9.84 4.42
CA PRO A 82 2.02 9.30 3.91
C PRO A 82 2.28 8.39 2.70
N ILE A 83 1.69 7.20 2.73
CA ILE A 83 1.77 6.18 1.69
C ILE A 83 0.35 5.94 1.18
N PRO A 84 -0.01 6.47 -0.01
CA PRO A 84 -1.29 6.17 -0.63
C PRO A 84 -1.31 4.73 -1.12
N SER A 85 -2.48 4.10 -1.09
CA SER A 85 -2.68 2.85 -1.82
C SER A 85 -3.17 3.09 -3.25
N ILE A 86 -2.98 2.11 -4.13
CA ILE A 86 -3.42 2.09 -5.53
C ILE A 86 -4.22 0.81 -5.80
N GLY A 87 -5.10 0.81 -6.80
CA GLY A 87 -5.96 -0.32 -7.16
C GLY A 87 -7.30 -0.32 -6.42
N PRO A 88 -7.95 -1.48 -6.18
CA PRO A 88 -7.37 -2.83 -6.23
C PRO A 88 -7.34 -3.48 -7.61
N SER A 89 -8.22 -3.11 -8.54
CA SER A 89 -8.22 -3.70 -9.88
C SER A 89 -7.16 -3.06 -10.77
N TYR A 90 -6.67 -3.81 -11.76
CA TYR A 90 -5.64 -3.35 -12.70
C TYR A 90 -6.04 -2.05 -13.42
N GLY A 91 -7.22 -2.01 -14.04
CA GLY A 91 -7.67 -0.82 -14.78
C GLY A 91 -7.74 0.44 -13.90
N ARG A 92 -8.23 0.29 -12.66
CA ARG A 92 -8.24 1.38 -11.69
C ARG A 92 -6.85 1.82 -11.29
N ALA A 93 -5.93 0.88 -11.09
CA ALA A 93 -4.54 1.21 -10.80
C ALA A 93 -3.89 1.98 -11.97
N MET A 94 -4.19 1.61 -13.21
CA MET A 94 -3.71 2.32 -14.39
C MET A 94 -4.28 3.74 -14.50
N ASP A 95 -5.55 3.98 -14.15
CA ASP A 95 -6.13 5.34 -14.09
C ASP A 95 -5.47 6.20 -12.99
N GLN A 96 -5.10 5.58 -11.86
CA GLN A 96 -4.47 6.26 -10.72
C GLN A 96 -2.98 6.51 -10.92
N ALA A 97 -2.30 5.67 -11.71
CA ALA A 97 -0.85 5.71 -11.88
C ALA A 97 -0.29 7.06 -12.38
N PRO A 98 -0.89 7.74 -13.40
CA PRO A 98 -0.46 9.08 -13.80
C PRO A 98 -0.52 10.12 -12.68
N LEU A 99 -1.53 10.03 -11.79
CA LEU A 99 -1.67 10.93 -10.65
C LEU A 99 -0.55 10.72 -9.63
N LEU A 100 -0.15 9.48 -9.40
CA LEU A 100 1.00 9.16 -8.56
C LEU A 100 2.31 9.62 -9.21
N ARG A 101 2.50 9.38 -10.51
CA ARG A 101 3.70 9.78 -11.25
C ARG A 101 3.97 11.28 -11.21
N ALA A 102 2.91 12.08 -11.23
CA ALA A 102 2.99 13.54 -11.12
C ALA A 102 3.42 14.01 -9.72
N ARG A 103 3.45 13.13 -8.71
CA ARG A 103 3.70 13.44 -7.31
C ARG A 103 4.93 12.67 -6.79
N LYS A 104 5.64 13.22 -5.81
CA LYS A 104 6.93 12.68 -5.32
C LYS A 104 6.78 11.69 -4.16
N PHE A 105 5.81 10.78 -4.24
CA PHE A 105 5.68 9.73 -3.22
C PHE A 105 6.84 8.72 -3.34
N PRO A 106 7.48 8.29 -2.24
CA PRO A 106 8.54 7.28 -2.29
C PRO A 106 8.08 5.90 -2.79
N CYS A 107 6.82 5.57 -2.51
CA CYS A 107 6.16 4.34 -2.91
C CYS A 107 4.63 4.49 -2.77
N ALA A 108 3.87 3.54 -3.31
CA ALA A 108 2.45 3.37 -3.06
C ALA A 108 2.17 1.92 -2.65
N MET A 109 1.09 1.64 -1.93
CA MET A 109 0.72 0.26 -1.60
C MET A 109 -0.30 -0.30 -2.60
N MET A 110 -0.04 -1.46 -3.18
CA MET A 110 -1.04 -2.14 -3.99
C MET A 110 -2.12 -2.76 -3.09
N LEU A 111 -3.37 -2.38 -3.31
CA LEU A 111 -4.51 -3.03 -2.65
C LEU A 111 -4.73 -4.43 -3.23
N PRO A 112 -4.99 -5.45 -2.39
CA PRO A 112 -5.28 -6.79 -2.88
C PRO A 112 -6.61 -6.78 -3.63
N CYS A 113 -6.65 -7.48 -4.76
CA CYS A 113 -7.86 -7.72 -5.53
C CYS A 113 -8.39 -9.12 -5.24
N GLY A 114 -9.69 -9.33 -5.44
CA GLY A 114 -10.42 -10.59 -5.25
C GLY A 114 -10.82 -11.31 -6.55
N ASP A 115 -10.60 -10.72 -7.72
CA ASP A 115 -11.00 -11.26 -9.04
C ASP A 115 -10.18 -12.49 -9.52
N PRO A 116 -10.63 -13.30 -10.48
CA PRO A 116 -9.82 -14.40 -11.01
C PRO A 116 -8.42 -13.95 -11.47
N ARG A 117 -7.38 -14.65 -11.01
CA ARG A 117 -5.98 -14.25 -11.20
C ARG A 117 -5.06 -15.48 -11.18
N ASP A 118 -3.96 -15.40 -11.92
CA ASP A 118 -2.83 -16.31 -11.80
C ASP A 118 -1.55 -15.53 -11.46
N ALA A 119 -0.55 -16.22 -10.92
CA ALA A 119 0.69 -15.60 -10.45
C ALA A 119 1.42 -14.84 -11.57
N SER A 120 1.47 -15.40 -12.79
CA SER A 120 2.17 -14.76 -13.92
C SER A 120 1.45 -13.50 -14.41
N GLY A 121 0.12 -13.51 -14.40
CA GLY A 121 -0.70 -12.35 -14.75
C GLY A 121 -0.50 -11.20 -13.76
N LEU A 122 -0.43 -11.51 -12.47
CA LEU A 122 -0.15 -10.52 -11.43
C LEU A 122 1.27 -9.95 -11.54
N GLU A 123 2.27 -10.77 -11.82
CA GLU A 123 3.64 -10.31 -12.03
C GLU A 123 3.72 -9.27 -13.14
N ARG A 124 3.11 -9.57 -14.30
CA ARG A 124 3.06 -8.64 -15.44
C ARG A 124 2.29 -7.37 -15.11
N GLY A 125 1.07 -7.51 -14.57
CA GLY A 125 0.22 -6.36 -14.27
C GLY A 125 0.83 -5.43 -13.23
N LEU A 126 1.48 -5.96 -12.19
CA LEU A 126 2.17 -5.14 -11.18
C LEU A 126 3.41 -4.45 -11.75
N THR A 127 4.14 -5.10 -12.67
CA THR A 127 5.26 -4.49 -13.38
C THR A 127 4.78 -3.29 -14.20
N GLU A 128 3.72 -3.46 -14.99
CA GLU A 128 3.12 -2.39 -15.79
C GLU A 128 2.61 -1.22 -14.91
N ILE A 129 2.01 -1.52 -13.76
CA ILE A 129 1.56 -0.50 -12.79
C ILE A 129 2.76 0.29 -12.25
N VAL A 130 3.86 -0.38 -11.87
CA VAL A 130 5.10 0.29 -11.41
C VAL A 130 5.66 1.21 -12.50
N GLU A 131 5.72 0.73 -13.75
CA GLU A 131 6.20 1.52 -14.89
C GLU A 131 5.31 2.74 -15.16
N ALA A 132 3.99 2.58 -15.09
CA ALA A 132 3.04 3.66 -15.29
C ALA A 132 3.11 4.70 -14.16
N ALA A 133 3.17 4.25 -12.90
CA ALA A 133 3.21 5.12 -11.72
C ALA A 133 4.59 5.76 -11.50
N GLY A 134 5.66 5.16 -12.04
CA GLY A 134 7.03 5.65 -11.89
C GLY A 134 7.57 5.56 -10.46
N LEU A 135 7.01 4.65 -9.65
CA LEU A 135 7.42 4.42 -8.26
C LEU A 135 7.23 2.95 -7.88
N PRO A 136 8.01 2.41 -6.92
CA PRO A 136 7.87 1.04 -6.48
C PRO A 136 6.65 0.85 -5.56
N LEU A 137 6.20 -0.39 -5.44
CA LEU A 137 5.02 -0.75 -4.64
C LEU A 137 5.36 -1.32 -3.26
N ILE A 138 4.42 -1.21 -2.33
CA ILE A 138 4.29 -2.10 -1.18
C ILE A 138 3.24 -3.15 -1.53
N LEU A 139 3.58 -4.43 -1.46
CA LEU A 139 2.63 -5.51 -1.69
C LEU A 139 1.82 -5.77 -0.43
N TYR A 140 0.49 -5.83 -0.55
CA TYR A 140 -0.36 -6.18 0.58
C TYR A 140 -0.83 -7.63 0.47
N LEU A 141 -0.28 -8.50 1.33
CA LEU A 141 -0.71 -9.89 1.49
C LEU A 141 -1.66 -10.00 2.68
N LYS A 142 -2.94 -10.19 2.39
CA LYS A 142 -4.05 -10.32 3.34
C LYS A 142 -4.63 -11.74 3.38
N GLU A 143 -4.48 -12.49 2.29
CA GLU A 143 -4.98 -13.86 2.11
C GLU A 143 -3.90 -14.67 1.37
N GLU A 144 -3.78 -15.97 1.69
CA GLU A 144 -2.74 -16.83 1.12
C GLU A 144 -2.80 -16.93 -0.42
N ASN A 145 -4.00 -16.71 -0.98
CA ASN A 145 -4.28 -16.78 -2.41
C ASN A 145 -4.24 -15.41 -3.12
N ASN A 146 -3.74 -14.35 -2.47
CA ASN A 146 -3.66 -13.03 -3.11
C ASN A 146 -2.79 -13.03 -4.37
N PHE A 147 -1.84 -13.96 -4.47
CA PHE A 147 -1.02 -14.17 -5.68
C PHE A 147 -1.45 -15.40 -6.52
N GLY A 148 -2.75 -15.72 -6.49
CA GLY A 148 -3.34 -16.83 -7.23
C GLY A 148 -3.51 -18.10 -6.38
N ALA A 149 -4.11 -19.13 -6.98
CA ALA A 149 -4.43 -20.38 -6.27
C ALA A 149 -3.20 -21.24 -5.94
N GLY A 150 -2.11 -21.09 -6.71
CA GLY A 150 -0.87 -21.83 -6.48
C GLY A 150 0.03 -21.09 -5.48
N LYS A 151 0.03 -21.53 -4.21
CA LYS A 151 0.80 -20.91 -3.12
C LYS A 151 2.27 -20.65 -3.47
N GLU A 152 3.00 -21.69 -3.87
CA GLU A 152 4.44 -21.59 -4.18
C GLU A 152 4.70 -20.65 -5.36
N ALA A 153 3.94 -20.81 -6.46
CA ALA A 153 4.08 -19.94 -7.63
C ALA A 153 3.79 -18.47 -7.30
N GLY A 154 2.82 -18.22 -6.42
CA GLY A 154 2.49 -16.88 -5.94
C GLY A 154 3.61 -16.27 -5.09
N LEU A 155 4.15 -17.04 -4.14
CA LEU A 155 5.29 -16.60 -3.32
C LEU A 155 6.56 -16.39 -4.15
N ASP A 156 6.81 -17.22 -5.17
CA ASP A 156 7.93 -17.04 -6.10
C ASP A 156 7.82 -15.72 -6.87
N VAL A 157 6.61 -15.33 -7.31
CA VAL A 157 6.36 -14.02 -7.92
C VAL A 157 6.64 -12.89 -6.95
N VAL A 158 6.17 -13.00 -5.69
CA VAL A 158 6.44 -12.00 -4.66
C VAL A 158 7.95 -11.81 -4.47
N GLY A 159 8.72 -12.90 -4.40
CA GLY A 159 10.18 -12.86 -4.34
C GLY A 159 10.80 -12.11 -5.53
N ARG A 160 10.43 -12.49 -6.76
CA ARG A 160 10.95 -11.84 -7.98
C ARG A 160 10.63 -10.34 -8.04
N LEU A 161 9.43 -9.92 -7.66
CA LEU A 161 9.05 -8.51 -7.61
C LEU A 161 9.88 -7.72 -6.58
N MET A 162 10.23 -8.34 -5.46
CA MET A 162 11.08 -7.75 -4.42
C MET A 162 12.54 -7.67 -4.83
N ASP A 163 13.06 -8.69 -5.53
CA ASP A 163 14.43 -8.76 -6.05
C ASP A 163 14.65 -7.79 -7.21
N ALA A 164 13.67 -7.64 -8.09
CA ALA A 164 13.69 -6.68 -9.20
C ALA A 164 13.57 -5.21 -8.74
N GLY A 165 13.32 -4.95 -7.45
CA GLY A 165 13.13 -3.60 -6.92
C GLY A 165 11.79 -2.95 -7.32
N LEU A 166 10.89 -3.70 -7.95
CA LEU A 166 9.55 -3.24 -8.32
C LEU A 166 8.68 -3.04 -7.09
N CYS A 167 8.94 -3.84 -6.04
CA CYS A 167 8.33 -3.67 -4.72
C CYS A 167 9.42 -3.35 -3.70
N VAL A 168 9.13 -2.48 -2.73
CA VAL A 168 10.07 -2.08 -1.66
C VAL A 168 9.80 -2.80 -0.35
N ALA A 169 8.55 -3.16 -0.08
CA ALA A 169 8.12 -3.83 1.14
C ALA A 169 6.88 -4.70 0.92
N ILE A 170 6.56 -5.52 1.91
CA ILE A 170 5.35 -6.32 1.98
C ILE A 170 4.61 -5.97 3.26
N LYS A 171 3.39 -5.48 3.14
CA LYS A 171 2.45 -5.43 4.26
C LYS A 171 1.85 -6.83 4.45
N TYR A 172 2.20 -7.49 5.54
CA TYR A 172 1.71 -8.82 5.86
C TYR A 172 0.57 -8.77 6.87
N ALA A 173 -0.60 -9.28 6.49
CA ALA A 173 -1.76 -9.39 7.37
C ALA A 173 -2.67 -10.57 6.96
N VAL A 174 -2.05 -11.70 6.60
CA VAL A 174 -2.75 -12.97 6.53
C VAL A 174 -3.15 -13.37 7.94
N VAL A 175 -4.44 -13.62 8.16
CA VAL A 175 -4.96 -13.95 9.48
C VAL A 175 -4.78 -15.44 9.74
N GLN A 176 -3.97 -15.80 10.72
CA GLN A 176 -3.84 -17.16 11.24
C GLN A 176 -4.66 -17.34 12.51
N GLN A 177 -5.15 -18.56 12.75
CA GLN A 177 -5.80 -18.93 14.02
C GLN A 177 -4.81 -18.85 15.20
N ASP A 178 -3.57 -19.30 14.97
CA ASP A 178 -2.46 -19.21 15.92
C ASP A 178 -1.33 -18.43 15.25
N PRO A 179 -1.07 -17.16 15.63
CA PRO A 179 -0.05 -16.33 14.98
C PRO A 179 1.38 -16.83 15.24
N ALA A 180 1.60 -17.77 16.18
CA ALA A 180 2.90 -18.42 16.36
C ALA A 180 3.15 -19.54 15.33
N LYS A 181 2.13 -19.92 14.54
CA LYS A 181 2.19 -20.98 13.53
C LYS A 181 1.75 -20.44 12.19
N ASP A 182 2.72 -19.94 11.44
CA ASP A 182 2.45 -19.30 10.16
C ASP A 182 3.35 -19.87 9.07
N ALA A 183 2.95 -21.02 8.54
CA ALA A 183 3.67 -21.68 7.47
C ALA A 183 3.73 -20.84 6.18
N TYR A 184 2.76 -19.95 5.97
CA TYR A 184 2.78 -19.05 4.83
C TYR A 184 3.87 -17.97 5.00
N LEU A 185 3.94 -17.36 6.19
CA LEU A 185 5.00 -16.40 6.51
C LEU A 185 6.39 -17.05 6.47
N GLU A 186 6.53 -18.28 6.97
CA GLU A 186 7.80 -19.03 6.90
C GLU A 186 8.28 -19.21 5.44
N GLU A 187 7.39 -19.63 4.54
CA GLU A 187 7.72 -19.79 3.12
C GLU A 187 7.98 -18.45 2.41
N LEU A 188 7.27 -17.39 2.81
CA LEU A 188 7.53 -16.04 2.33
C LEU A 188 8.94 -15.59 2.72
N LEU A 189 9.33 -15.76 3.98
CA LEU A 189 10.63 -15.33 4.52
C LEU A 189 11.83 -16.11 3.97
N ARG A 190 11.60 -17.24 3.28
CA ARG A 190 12.66 -17.90 2.48
C ARG A 190 12.99 -17.16 1.19
N ARG A 191 12.08 -16.31 0.70
CA ARG A 191 12.18 -15.60 -0.58
C ARG A 191 12.42 -14.11 -0.43
N VAL A 192 12.12 -13.54 0.72
CA VAL A 192 12.22 -12.08 0.95
C VAL A 192 12.95 -11.79 2.25
N ASP A 193 13.72 -10.69 2.25
CA ASP A 193 14.34 -10.19 3.49
C ASP A 193 13.24 -9.81 4.50
N ARG A 194 13.34 -10.37 5.71
CA ARG A 194 12.45 -10.09 6.83
C ARG A 194 12.35 -8.61 7.19
N ASN A 195 13.40 -7.81 6.94
CA ASN A 195 13.39 -6.37 7.21
C ASN A 195 12.51 -5.59 6.22
N ARG A 196 11.99 -6.26 5.18
CA ARG A 196 11.08 -5.69 4.19
C ARG A 196 9.64 -6.17 4.38
N VAL A 197 9.36 -6.92 5.44
CA VAL A 197 8.00 -7.36 5.81
C VAL A 197 7.54 -6.53 6.99
N ILE A 198 6.44 -5.79 6.81
CA ILE A 198 5.83 -4.85 7.77
C ILE A 198 4.41 -5.23 8.16
#